data_AF-A0AAE8N431-F1
#
_entry.id   AF-A0AAE8N431-F1
#
_cell.length_a   1.000
_cell.length_b   1.000
_cell.length_c   1.000
_cell.angle_alpha   90.00
_cell.angle_beta   90.00
_cell.angle_gamma   90.00
#
_symmetry.space_group_name_H-M   'P 1'
#
loop_
_entity.id
_entity.type
_entity.pdbx_description
1 polymer ?
#
loop_
_entity_poly.entity_id
_entity_poly.type
_entity_poly.pdbx_seq_one_letter_code
_entity_poly.pdbx_strand_id
1 'polypeptide(L)'
;MQRIIASGLAMLATAMAQQVGTEQTETHPKITWKNCSTGSCTDVNAEIVIDANWRWVHEIDGYENCYDGNVWTDKCSSADDCAKNCAVEGADYSKTYGISTSGNALTLKFATKHEYGTNVGSRTYLMNGSDKYQMFDLLDHEFAFDVDLSTVECGMNSALYFVPMKEDGGKSDEAGNEAGAKYGLGYCDAQCARDLKFINGKGNIEGWEPSDSDESAGVGGMGACCAEIDVWESNAHSYALTPHACTQSNEYHVCVDRDCGGTFSEERFAGNCDANGCDYNPYRLGNTDFYGPGKTVDTSKVFTVITRFEKDSVYQIFIQDGKTIEVPAPKVDGISADSNKITPEFCTAAPIAFDDFNRFDEVGGFPVLNEALALPMVLVLSIWSDHYANMLWLDSTYPPEKEGQPGAARGDCPQDSGVPSEVLSQYADSAVIWSNIRYGPIGSTYDV
;
A
#
# COMPACT_ATOMS: atom_id res chain seq x y z
N MET A 1 8.37 42.57 -58.62
CA MET A 1 7.91 42.44 -57.22
C MET A 1 7.43 41.00 -57.00
N GLN A 2 8.33 40.08 -56.64
CA GLN A 2 7.97 38.73 -56.22
C GLN A 2 7.96 38.71 -54.69
N ARG A 3 6.78 38.52 -54.10
CA ARG A 3 6.62 38.29 -52.66
C ARG A 3 6.87 36.81 -52.41
N ILE A 4 7.97 36.48 -51.74
CA ILE A 4 8.23 35.16 -51.18
C ILE A 4 7.51 35.12 -49.84
N ILE A 5 6.48 34.29 -49.73
CA ILE A 5 5.84 33.93 -48.45
C ILE A 5 6.67 32.79 -47.88
N ALA A 6 7.40 33.07 -46.81
CA ALA A 6 8.04 32.05 -45.99
C ALA A 6 7.02 31.54 -44.96
N SER A 7 6.42 30.39 -45.23
CA SER A 7 5.68 29.62 -44.23
C SER A 7 6.69 28.87 -43.37
N GLY A 8 6.87 29.33 -42.13
CA GLY A 8 7.63 28.58 -41.12
C GLY A 8 6.83 27.36 -40.67
N LEU A 9 7.35 26.16 -40.96
CA LEU A 9 6.91 24.92 -40.32
C LEU A 9 7.33 24.99 -38.84
N ALA A 10 6.37 25.10 -37.94
CA ALA A 10 6.61 24.80 -36.53
C ALA A 10 6.70 23.27 -36.40
N MET A 11 7.92 22.74 -36.18
CA MET A 11 8.09 21.37 -35.71
C MET A 11 7.60 21.33 -34.26
N LEU A 12 6.39 20.80 -34.04
CA LEU A 12 6.01 20.30 -32.73
C LEU A 12 6.91 19.09 -32.47
N ALA A 13 7.90 19.26 -31.60
CA ALA A 13 8.54 18.13 -30.94
C ALA A 13 7.49 17.53 -30.01
N THR A 14 6.87 16.42 -30.41
CA THR A 14 6.14 15.57 -29.48
C THR A 14 7.18 15.00 -28.52
N ALA A 15 7.19 15.48 -27.29
CA ALA A 15 7.93 14.81 -26.22
C ALA A 15 7.31 13.41 -26.08
N MET A 16 8.12 12.38 -26.30
CA MET A 16 7.74 10.98 -26.14
C MET A 16 8.15 10.58 -24.72
N ALA A 17 7.24 9.96 -23.99
CA ALA A 17 7.18 9.70 -22.54
C ALA A 17 7.15 8.18 -22.22
N GLN A 18 7.00 7.72 -20.97
CA GLN A 18 6.62 6.33 -20.63
C GLN A 18 5.34 5.94 -21.32
N GLN A 19 5.45 5.00 -22.25
CA GLN A 19 4.40 4.69 -23.19
C GLN A 19 3.46 3.60 -22.66
N VAL A 20 2.37 3.43 -23.39
CA VAL A 20 1.38 2.38 -23.16
C VAL A 20 1.60 1.27 -24.17
N GLY A 21 1.76 0.04 -23.68
CA GLY A 21 1.87 -1.14 -24.53
C GLY A 21 0.53 -1.44 -25.21
N THR A 22 0.58 -2.18 -26.32
CA THR A 22 -0.61 -2.50 -27.13
C THR A 22 -0.84 -3.99 -27.38
N GLU A 23 0.02 -4.84 -26.84
CA GLU A 23 0.01 -6.29 -27.01
C GLU A 23 -0.98 -6.97 -26.06
N GLN A 24 -1.16 -6.44 -24.85
CA GLN A 24 -2.16 -6.88 -23.90
C GLN A 24 -3.15 -5.75 -23.61
N THR A 25 -4.44 -5.99 -23.92
CA THR A 25 -5.48 -5.01 -23.60
C THR A 25 -5.67 -4.91 -22.08
N GLU A 26 -5.63 -3.69 -21.54
CA GLU A 26 -5.96 -3.44 -20.14
C GLU A 26 -7.48 -3.48 -19.92
N THR A 27 -7.93 -4.43 -19.10
CA THR A 27 -9.34 -4.61 -18.73
C THR A 27 -9.46 -4.76 -17.22
N HIS A 28 -9.80 -3.66 -16.54
CA HIS A 28 -9.95 -3.63 -15.09
C HIS A 28 -11.11 -4.54 -14.62
N PRO A 29 -10.89 -5.43 -13.63
CA PRO A 29 -11.96 -6.16 -12.96
C PRO A 29 -12.97 -5.20 -12.32
N LYS A 30 -14.26 -5.46 -12.53
CA LYS A 30 -15.34 -4.61 -11.98
C LYS A 30 -15.61 -4.96 -10.53
N ILE A 31 -15.86 -3.96 -9.69
CA ILE A 31 -16.25 -4.13 -8.29
C ILE A 31 -17.32 -3.10 -7.90
N THR A 32 -18.15 -3.43 -6.92
CA THR A 32 -19.10 -2.47 -6.32
C THR A 32 -18.72 -2.17 -4.88
N TRP A 33 -18.72 -0.89 -4.50
CA TRP A 33 -18.60 -0.42 -3.11
C TRP A 33 -19.81 0.46 -2.75
N LYS A 34 -19.93 0.88 -1.49
CA LYS A 34 -21.07 1.67 -1.02
C LYS A 34 -20.67 3.04 -0.49
N ASN A 35 -21.27 4.09 -1.05
CA ASN A 35 -21.21 5.43 -0.48
C ASN A 35 -22.40 5.63 0.46
N CYS A 36 -22.12 5.94 1.72
CA CYS A 36 -23.08 6.00 2.81
C CYS A 36 -23.31 7.44 3.27
N SER A 37 -24.56 7.74 3.56
CA SER A 37 -25.02 8.92 4.31
C SER A 37 -25.75 8.44 5.56
N THR A 38 -26.06 9.34 6.49
CA THR A 38 -26.85 8.98 7.68
C THR A 38 -28.15 8.28 7.29
N GLY A 39 -28.27 6.99 7.61
CA GLY A 39 -29.46 6.17 7.38
C GLY A 39 -29.61 5.53 5.99
N SER A 40 -28.65 5.68 5.06
CA SER A 40 -28.71 5.01 3.75
C SER A 40 -27.36 4.88 3.06
N CYS A 41 -27.15 3.81 2.31
CA CYS A 41 -26.00 3.67 1.42
C CYS A 41 -26.44 3.42 -0.03
N THR A 42 -25.68 3.94 -0.98
CA THR A 42 -25.86 3.72 -2.42
C THR A 42 -24.67 2.97 -3.00
N ASP A 43 -24.95 2.00 -3.86
CA ASP A 43 -23.94 1.26 -4.59
C ASP A 43 -23.23 2.17 -5.61
N VAL A 44 -21.91 2.09 -5.66
CA VAL A 44 -21.03 2.74 -6.61
C VAL A 44 -20.31 1.65 -7.40
N ASN A 45 -20.50 1.66 -8.72
CA ASN A 45 -19.78 0.77 -9.62
C ASN A 45 -18.39 1.34 -9.88
N ALA A 46 -17.38 0.56 -9.58
CA ALA A 46 -15.97 0.90 -9.69
C ALA A 46 -15.21 -0.23 -10.40
N GLU A 47 -13.90 -0.06 -10.50
CA GLU A 47 -12.99 -1.02 -11.11
C GLU A 47 -11.73 -1.15 -10.24
N ILE A 48 -10.97 -2.21 -10.45
CA ILE A 48 -9.68 -2.44 -9.78
C ILE A 48 -8.58 -2.39 -10.82
N VAL A 49 -7.47 -1.72 -10.50
CA VAL A 49 -6.25 -1.74 -11.31
C VAL A 49 -5.09 -2.30 -10.48
N ILE A 50 -4.24 -3.14 -11.08
CA ILE A 50 -2.99 -3.58 -10.46
C ILE A 50 -1.90 -2.51 -10.63
N ASP A 51 -1.05 -2.36 -9.62
CA ASP A 51 0.15 -1.52 -9.63
C ASP A 51 1.07 -1.84 -10.82
N ALA A 52 1.68 -0.79 -11.38
CA ALA A 52 2.52 -0.88 -12.56
C ALA A 52 3.78 -1.75 -12.40
N ASN A 53 4.28 -1.95 -11.18
CA ASN A 53 5.48 -2.72 -10.90
C ASN A 53 5.33 -4.20 -11.28
N TRP A 54 4.10 -4.72 -11.26
CA TRP A 54 3.77 -6.09 -11.70
C TRP A 54 3.65 -6.24 -13.21
N ARG A 55 3.53 -5.13 -13.95
CA ARG A 55 3.28 -5.17 -15.39
C ARG A 55 4.53 -5.52 -16.15
N TRP A 56 4.32 -6.14 -17.31
CA TRP A 56 5.38 -6.34 -18.28
C TRP A 56 5.86 -4.98 -18.81
N VAL A 57 7.18 -4.80 -18.86
CA VAL A 57 7.84 -3.60 -19.38
C VAL A 57 8.73 -3.99 -20.56
N HIS A 58 8.40 -3.50 -21.75
CA HIS A 58 9.14 -3.80 -22.98
C HIS A 58 9.32 -2.55 -23.85
N GLU A 59 10.19 -2.65 -24.85
CA GLU A 59 10.42 -1.57 -25.82
C GLU A 59 9.14 -1.25 -26.62
N ILE A 60 8.93 0.02 -26.97
CA ILE A 60 7.69 0.50 -27.62
C ILE A 60 7.43 -0.05 -29.02
N ASP A 61 8.49 -0.46 -29.73
CA ASP A 61 8.44 -0.92 -31.13
C ASP A 61 8.69 -2.44 -31.26
N GLY A 62 8.58 -3.20 -30.16
CA GLY A 62 8.92 -4.62 -30.13
C GLY A 62 8.49 -5.34 -28.86
N TYR A 63 9.07 -6.53 -28.65
CA TYR A 63 8.73 -7.43 -27.54
C TYR A 63 9.92 -7.67 -26.60
N GLU A 64 11.05 -7.01 -26.84
CA GLU A 64 12.23 -7.18 -26.01
C GLU A 64 12.06 -6.40 -24.71
N ASN A 65 12.25 -7.09 -23.58
CA ASN A 65 12.02 -6.55 -22.24
C ASN A 65 12.93 -5.35 -21.98
N CYS A 66 12.38 -4.28 -21.41
CA CYS A 66 13.18 -3.22 -20.77
C CYS A 66 13.57 -3.58 -19.34
N TYR A 67 12.81 -4.49 -18.73
CA TYR A 67 13.05 -5.03 -17.40
C TYR A 67 12.71 -6.52 -17.39
N ASP A 68 13.64 -7.36 -16.94
CA ASP A 68 13.50 -8.82 -16.94
C ASP A 68 14.05 -9.41 -15.64
N GLY A 69 13.30 -10.33 -15.02
CA GLY A 69 13.58 -10.79 -13.66
C GLY A 69 13.59 -9.59 -12.70
N ASN A 70 14.77 -9.25 -12.18
CA ASN A 70 14.99 -8.12 -11.29
C ASN A 70 15.99 -7.07 -11.83
N VAL A 71 16.23 -7.04 -13.14
CA VAL A 71 17.21 -6.13 -13.77
C VAL A 71 16.60 -5.36 -14.93
N TRP A 72 17.04 -4.10 -15.07
CA TRP A 72 16.89 -3.35 -16.32
C TRP A 72 17.80 -3.92 -17.41
N THR A 73 17.32 -3.91 -18.65
CA THR A 73 18.04 -4.42 -19.83
C THR A 73 18.72 -3.28 -20.60
N ASP A 74 19.38 -3.61 -21.72
CA ASP A 74 20.04 -2.64 -22.61
C ASP A 74 19.07 -1.87 -23.54
N LYS A 75 17.76 -2.07 -23.39
CA LYS A 75 16.71 -1.35 -24.15
C LYS A 75 16.51 0.08 -23.73
N CYS A 76 16.99 0.44 -22.56
CA CYS A 76 17.13 1.82 -22.15
C CYS A 76 18.39 2.01 -21.32
N SER A 77 18.86 3.26 -21.26
CA SER A 77 20.20 3.57 -20.74
C SER A 77 20.24 4.66 -19.67
N SER A 78 19.14 5.38 -19.47
CA SER A 78 19.00 6.44 -18.48
C SER A 78 17.54 6.56 -18.03
N ALA A 79 17.30 7.30 -16.96
CA ALA A 79 15.97 7.47 -16.41
C ALA A 79 14.95 8.03 -17.41
N ASP A 80 15.34 9.07 -18.17
CA ASP A 80 14.49 9.67 -19.21
C ASP A 80 14.35 8.77 -20.45
N ASP A 81 15.41 8.03 -20.79
CA ASP A 81 15.43 7.12 -21.94
C ASP A 81 14.51 5.91 -21.70
N CYS A 82 14.51 5.36 -20.48
CA CYS A 82 13.62 4.27 -20.09
C CYS A 82 12.15 4.70 -20.11
N ALA A 83 11.83 5.90 -19.61
CA ALA A 83 10.49 6.43 -19.80
C ALA A 83 10.19 6.51 -21.29
N LYS A 84 11.00 7.19 -22.09
CA LYS A 84 10.69 7.39 -23.52
C LYS A 84 10.51 6.10 -24.35
N ASN A 85 11.36 5.10 -24.13
CA ASN A 85 11.48 3.95 -25.04
C ASN A 85 10.76 2.69 -24.54
N CYS A 86 10.28 2.68 -23.29
CA CYS A 86 9.64 1.53 -22.70
C CYS A 86 8.15 1.79 -22.44
N ALA A 87 7.38 0.72 -22.52
CA ALA A 87 5.96 0.72 -22.32
C ALA A 87 5.56 -0.23 -21.19
N VAL A 88 4.55 0.17 -20.40
CA VAL A 88 3.86 -0.74 -19.48
C VAL A 88 2.65 -1.34 -20.18
N GLU A 89 2.49 -2.66 -20.05
CA GLU A 89 1.42 -3.41 -20.72
C GLU A 89 0.14 -3.59 -19.89
N GLY A 90 -0.92 -4.03 -20.56
CA GLY A 90 -2.12 -4.53 -19.89
C GLY A 90 -1.85 -5.79 -19.05
N ALA A 91 -2.83 -6.18 -18.23
CA ALA A 91 -2.72 -7.33 -17.33
C ALA A 91 -3.78 -8.43 -17.59
N ASP A 92 -3.38 -9.70 -17.57
CA ASP A 92 -4.30 -10.83 -17.34
C ASP A 92 -4.43 -11.08 -15.83
N TYR A 93 -5.33 -10.31 -15.21
CA TYR A 93 -5.58 -10.29 -13.76
C TYR A 93 -5.74 -11.68 -13.15
N SER A 94 -6.57 -12.53 -13.75
CA SER A 94 -6.92 -13.81 -13.15
C SER A 94 -5.84 -14.86 -13.36
N LYS A 95 -5.31 -15.00 -14.59
CA LYS A 95 -4.38 -16.09 -14.89
C LYS A 95 -2.96 -15.81 -14.44
N THR A 96 -2.50 -14.56 -14.53
CA THR A 96 -1.13 -14.19 -14.20
C THR A 96 -1.02 -13.80 -12.73
N TYR A 97 -1.94 -12.96 -12.25
CA TYR A 97 -1.82 -12.32 -10.94
C TYR A 97 -2.75 -12.89 -9.85
N GLY A 98 -3.66 -13.82 -10.20
CA GLY A 98 -4.60 -14.40 -9.24
C GLY A 98 -5.61 -13.41 -8.67
N ILE A 99 -5.85 -12.31 -9.39
CA ILE A 99 -6.79 -11.25 -9.02
C ILE A 99 -8.14 -11.57 -9.66
N SER A 100 -9.20 -11.58 -8.86
CA SER A 100 -10.55 -11.78 -9.37
C SER A 100 -11.58 -11.00 -8.56
N THR A 101 -12.68 -10.62 -9.21
CA THR A 101 -13.79 -9.94 -8.55
C THR A 101 -15.10 -10.68 -8.74
N SER A 102 -16.00 -10.55 -7.76
CA SER A 102 -17.37 -11.06 -7.81
C SER A 102 -18.30 -10.10 -7.08
N GLY A 103 -18.96 -9.21 -7.83
CA GLY A 103 -19.85 -8.20 -7.27
C GLY A 103 -19.09 -7.19 -6.42
N ASN A 104 -19.22 -7.27 -5.10
CA ASN A 104 -18.55 -6.39 -4.14
C ASN A 104 -17.28 -7.00 -3.52
N ALA A 105 -16.84 -8.18 -3.98
CA ALA A 105 -15.68 -8.89 -3.46
C ALA A 105 -14.51 -8.85 -4.45
N LEU A 106 -13.30 -8.64 -3.92
CA LEU A 106 -12.00 -8.75 -4.57
C LEU A 106 -11.20 -9.84 -3.87
N THR A 107 -10.77 -10.86 -4.60
CA THR A 107 -9.86 -11.89 -4.11
C THR A 107 -8.47 -11.62 -4.67
N LEU A 108 -7.47 -11.56 -3.79
CA LEU A 108 -6.05 -11.50 -4.12
C LEU A 108 -5.39 -12.79 -3.64
N LYS A 109 -4.92 -13.61 -4.58
CA LYS A 109 -4.10 -14.79 -4.24
C LYS A 109 -2.67 -14.37 -3.97
N PHE A 110 -2.03 -15.04 -3.03
CA PHE A 110 -0.64 -14.81 -2.72
C PHE A 110 0.28 -15.30 -3.83
N ALA A 111 0.15 -16.54 -4.29
CA ALA A 111 0.93 -17.05 -5.41
C ALA A 111 0.04 -17.48 -6.57
N THR A 112 0.47 -17.17 -7.79
CA THR A 112 -0.22 -17.61 -9.01
C THR A 112 0.78 -18.15 -10.02
N LYS A 113 0.73 -19.47 -10.24
CA LYS A 113 1.50 -20.14 -11.29
C LYS A 113 0.83 -19.92 -12.64
N HIS A 114 1.57 -19.44 -13.60
CA HIS A 114 1.14 -19.27 -15.00
C HIS A 114 2.14 -19.94 -15.95
N GLU A 115 1.89 -19.87 -17.25
CA GLU A 115 2.68 -20.59 -18.28
C GLU A 115 4.18 -20.23 -18.27
N TYR A 116 4.52 -19.03 -17.80
CA TYR A 116 5.86 -18.44 -17.91
C TYR A 116 6.55 -18.20 -16.57
N GLY A 117 5.93 -18.57 -15.46
CA GLY A 117 6.47 -18.24 -14.14
C GLY A 117 5.47 -18.37 -13.00
N THR A 118 5.85 -17.80 -11.86
CA THR A 118 5.00 -17.67 -10.69
C THR A 118 4.98 -16.21 -10.27
N ASN A 119 3.80 -15.59 -10.27
CA ASN A 119 3.59 -14.31 -9.62
C ASN A 119 3.47 -14.51 -8.11
N VAL A 120 4.08 -13.61 -7.32
CA VAL A 120 3.95 -13.56 -5.87
C VAL A 120 3.47 -12.18 -5.45
N GLY A 121 2.45 -12.15 -4.61
CA GLY A 121 1.80 -10.94 -4.13
C GLY A 121 1.08 -10.14 -5.23
N SER A 122 0.40 -9.10 -4.79
CA SER A 122 -0.15 -8.06 -5.66
C SER A 122 -0.50 -6.81 -4.85
N ARG A 123 -0.45 -5.65 -5.51
CA ARG A 123 -0.99 -4.39 -5.01
C ARG A 123 -1.99 -3.84 -6.02
N THR A 124 -3.14 -3.39 -5.54
CA THR A 124 -4.24 -2.93 -6.39
C THR A 124 -4.88 -1.66 -5.85
N TYR A 125 -5.49 -0.88 -6.73
CA TYR A 125 -6.12 0.39 -6.43
C TYR A 125 -7.58 0.40 -6.86
N LEU A 126 -8.43 1.06 -6.07
CA LEU A 126 -9.81 1.31 -6.44
C LEU A 126 -9.89 2.47 -7.45
N MET A 127 -10.62 2.27 -8.55
CA MET A 127 -10.72 3.20 -9.67
C MET A 127 -12.07 3.92 -9.73
N ASN A 128 -12.08 5.16 -10.23
CA ASN A 128 -13.26 5.94 -10.59
C ASN A 128 -13.28 6.16 -12.12
N GLY A 129 -13.79 5.16 -12.84
CA GLY A 129 -13.63 5.06 -14.29
C GLY A 129 -12.26 4.50 -14.68
N SER A 130 -11.92 4.50 -15.96
CA SER A 130 -10.72 3.81 -16.46
C SER A 130 -9.41 4.58 -16.30
N ASP A 131 -9.47 5.89 -16.07
CA ASP A 131 -8.28 6.76 -16.19
C ASP A 131 -7.94 7.50 -14.89
N LYS A 132 -8.68 7.24 -13.80
CA LYS A 132 -8.53 7.91 -12.51
C LYS A 132 -8.75 6.96 -11.36
N TYR A 133 -7.97 7.12 -10.29
CA TYR A 133 -8.23 6.48 -9.01
C TYR A 133 -9.49 7.06 -8.35
N GLN A 134 -10.13 6.25 -7.50
CA GLN A 134 -11.13 6.76 -6.58
C GLN A 134 -10.44 7.44 -5.40
N MET A 135 -10.68 8.75 -5.25
CA MET A 135 -10.17 9.54 -4.14
C MET A 135 -11.14 9.50 -2.95
N PHE A 136 -10.61 9.46 -1.74
CA PHE A 136 -11.35 9.47 -0.48
C PHE A 136 -10.83 10.57 0.44
N ASP A 137 -11.74 11.33 1.04
CA ASP A 137 -11.40 12.30 2.09
C ASP A 137 -11.59 11.61 3.46
N LEU A 138 -10.52 11.40 4.23
CA LEU A 138 -10.62 10.56 5.43
C LEU A 138 -11.16 11.32 6.65
N LEU A 139 -10.67 12.54 6.90
CA LEU A 139 -11.05 13.32 8.08
C LEU A 139 -12.57 13.49 8.21
N ASP A 140 -13.09 13.26 9.41
CA ASP A 140 -14.50 13.26 9.79
C ASP A 140 -15.37 12.19 9.10
N HIS A 141 -14.74 11.21 8.45
CA HIS A 141 -15.39 10.06 7.81
C HIS A 141 -15.01 8.75 8.48
N GLU A 142 -15.71 7.68 8.10
CA GLU A 142 -15.38 6.31 8.45
C GLU A 142 -15.31 5.44 7.19
N PHE A 143 -14.42 4.47 7.23
CA PHE A 143 -14.24 3.48 6.19
C PHE A 143 -14.45 2.09 6.79
N ALA A 144 -15.28 1.27 6.14
CA ALA A 144 -15.59 -0.06 6.60
C ALA A 144 -15.52 -1.08 5.47
N PHE A 145 -15.16 -2.31 5.80
CA PHE A 145 -15.07 -3.42 4.86
C PHE A 145 -15.22 -4.75 5.60
N ASP A 146 -15.60 -5.79 4.87
CA ASP A 146 -15.53 -7.17 5.33
C ASP A 146 -14.25 -7.81 4.77
N VAL A 147 -13.57 -8.62 5.58
CA VAL A 147 -12.36 -9.33 5.18
C VAL A 147 -12.46 -10.82 5.51
N ASP A 148 -12.10 -11.66 4.55
CA ASP A 148 -11.68 -13.05 4.78
C ASP A 148 -10.18 -13.15 4.59
N LEU A 149 -9.46 -13.34 5.68
CA LEU A 149 -8.02 -13.57 5.70
C LEU A 149 -7.67 -14.90 6.39
N SER A 150 -8.64 -15.81 6.47
CA SER A 150 -8.53 -17.07 7.22
C SER A 150 -7.42 -18.02 6.74
N THR A 151 -6.83 -17.74 5.58
CA THR A 151 -5.70 -18.47 5.01
C THR A 151 -4.42 -17.65 4.93
N VAL A 152 -4.42 -16.39 5.37
CA VAL A 152 -3.24 -15.52 5.37
C VAL A 152 -2.45 -15.82 6.63
N GLU A 153 -1.34 -16.54 6.48
CA GLU A 153 -0.56 -17.09 7.58
C GLU A 153 0.59 -16.16 8.02
N CYS A 154 1.32 -16.59 9.07
CA CYS A 154 2.53 -15.92 9.54
C CYS A 154 3.52 -15.62 8.40
N GLY A 155 4.11 -14.42 8.40
CA GLY A 155 5.03 -13.99 7.36
C GLY A 155 4.40 -13.30 6.15
N MET A 156 3.08 -13.20 6.15
CA MET A 156 2.31 -12.54 5.10
C MET A 156 1.59 -11.33 5.67
N ASN A 157 1.35 -10.35 4.80
CA ASN A 157 0.49 -9.22 5.10
C ASN A 157 -0.55 -9.08 3.99
N SER A 158 -1.81 -9.22 4.36
CA SER A 158 -2.94 -8.74 3.57
C SER A 158 -3.30 -7.34 4.05
N ALA A 159 -2.97 -6.34 3.23
CA ALA A 159 -3.10 -4.94 3.62
C ALA A 159 -4.25 -4.22 2.90
N LEU A 160 -4.89 -3.29 3.62
CA LEU A 160 -5.83 -2.32 3.09
C LEU A 160 -5.51 -0.96 3.72
N TYR A 161 -5.21 0.04 2.90
CA TYR A 161 -4.66 1.31 3.38
C TYR A 161 -4.90 2.46 2.40
N PHE A 162 -4.53 3.67 2.80
CA PHE A 162 -4.69 4.89 2.02
C PHE A 162 -3.39 5.66 1.87
N VAL A 163 -3.15 6.15 0.65
CA VAL A 163 -1.99 7.00 0.33
C VAL A 163 -2.43 8.16 -0.59
N PRO A 164 -1.91 9.39 -0.44
CA PRO A 164 -2.25 10.54 -1.26
C PRO A 164 -1.49 10.52 -2.60
N MET A 165 -1.69 9.44 -3.36
CA MET A 165 -1.31 9.34 -4.77
C MET A 165 -2.10 10.37 -5.59
N LYS A 166 -1.51 10.85 -6.69
CA LYS A 166 -2.21 11.74 -7.64
C LYS A 166 -3.37 10.99 -8.31
N GLU A 167 -4.52 11.66 -8.47
CA GLU A 167 -5.76 11.07 -9.00
C GLU A 167 -5.58 10.35 -10.35
N ASP A 168 -4.75 10.89 -11.24
CA ASP A 168 -4.47 10.35 -12.57
C ASP A 168 -3.17 9.54 -12.64
N GLY A 169 -2.60 9.19 -11.50
CA GLY A 169 -1.33 8.46 -11.38
C GLY A 169 -0.13 9.24 -11.91
N GLY A 170 -0.19 10.58 -11.90
CA GLY A 170 0.89 11.48 -12.32
C GLY A 170 0.87 11.87 -13.79
N LYS A 171 -0.11 11.39 -14.56
CA LYS A 171 -0.14 11.57 -16.02
C LYS A 171 -0.19 13.04 -16.46
N SER A 172 -0.88 13.91 -15.72
CA SER A 172 -1.07 15.30 -16.14
C SER A 172 0.15 16.21 -15.92
N ASP A 173 1.04 15.89 -14.99
CA ASP A 173 2.17 16.74 -14.61
C ASP A 173 3.55 16.06 -14.75
N GLU A 174 3.59 14.75 -14.94
CA GLU A 174 4.81 14.00 -15.21
C GLU A 174 4.93 13.76 -16.71
N ALA A 175 5.64 14.66 -17.40
CA ALA A 175 5.75 14.64 -18.87
C ALA A 175 6.28 13.33 -19.47
N GLY A 176 6.90 12.47 -18.65
CA GLY A 176 7.36 11.14 -19.02
C GLY A 176 6.39 10.03 -18.62
N ASN A 177 5.10 10.27 -18.39
CA ASN A 177 4.11 9.28 -17.97
C ASN A 177 2.83 9.38 -18.81
N GLU A 178 2.65 8.51 -19.81
CA GLU A 178 1.42 8.45 -20.61
C GLU A 178 0.45 7.35 -20.13
N ALA A 179 0.89 6.45 -19.26
CA ALA A 179 0.07 5.35 -18.80
C ALA A 179 -0.88 5.77 -17.66
N GLY A 180 -0.36 6.48 -16.64
CA GLY A 180 -1.12 7.01 -15.51
C GLY A 180 -1.88 5.96 -14.70
N ALA A 181 -2.92 6.40 -14.01
CA ALA A 181 -3.76 5.57 -13.13
C ALA A 181 -4.37 4.36 -13.83
N LYS A 182 -4.66 4.47 -15.13
CA LYS A 182 -5.17 3.36 -15.94
C LYS A 182 -4.27 2.12 -15.88
N TYR A 183 -2.96 2.32 -15.71
CA TYR A 183 -1.97 1.25 -15.61
C TYR A 183 -1.32 1.17 -14.23
N GLY A 184 -1.92 1.76 -13.19
CA GLY A 184 -1.46 1.60 -11.81
C GLY A 184 -0.15 2.33 -11.48
N LEU A 185 0.15 3.45 -12.16
CA LEU A 185 1.34 4.28 -11.86
C LEU A 185 1.10 5.29 -10.72
N GLY A 186 2.20 5.84 -10.20
CA GLY A 186 2.19 6.97 -9.26
C GLY A 186 2.09 6.56 -7.79
N TYR A 187 2.38 5.29 -7.46
CA TYR A 187 2.42 4.81 -6.09
C TYR A 187 3.45 5.58 -5.26
N CYS A 188 3.14 5.77 -3.99
CA CYS A 188 4.01 6.31 -2.96
C CYS A 188 3.51 5.81 -1.60
N ASP A 189 4.37 5.86 -0.60
CA ASP A 189 4.02 5.56 0.80
C ASP A 189 5.04 6.22 1.76
N ALA A 190 4.90 5.98 3.08
CA ALA A 190 5.80 6.55 4.08
C ALA A 190 7.13 5.79 4.17
N GLN A 191 7.26 4.65 3.47
CA GLN A 191 8.53 3.95 3.25
C GLN A 191 9.33 4.51 2.07
N CYS A 192 8.77 5.47 1.33
CA CYS A 192 9.38 6.06 0.16
C CYS A 192 9.71 5.03 -0.95
N ALA A 193 8.75 4.18 -1.33
CA ALA A 193 8.84 3.13 -2.37
C ALA A 193 9.97 3.31 -3.43
N ARG A 194 11.16 2.75 -3.13
CA ARG A 194 12.34 2.77 -4.02
C ARG A 194 12.42 1.55 -4.94
N ASP A 195 11.54 0.58 -4.73
CA ASP A 195 11.39 -0.64 -5.52
C ASP A 195 10.59 -0.42 -6.82
N LEU A 196 9.99 0.76 -6.98
CA LEU A 196 9.24 1.10 -8.17
C LEU A 196 10.17 1.26 -9.38
N LYS A 197 9.80 0.60 -10.48
CA LYS A 197 10.47 0.75 -11.77
C LYS A 197 10.32 2.15 -12.35
N PHE A 198 9.20 2.83 -12.12
CA PHE A 198 8.97 4.17 -12.66
C PHE A 198 8.47 5.12 -11.57
N ILE A 199 9.14 6.28 -11.45
CA ILE A 199 8.84 7.31 -10.46
C ILE A 199 8.91 8.66 -11.18
N ASN A 200 7.88 9.50 -11.02
CA ASN A 200 7.84 10.86 -11.58
C ASN A 200 8.13 10.91 -13.10
N GLY A 201 7.49 10.00 -13.85
CA GLY A 201 7.67 9.84 -15.29
C GLY A 201 9.09 9.47 -15.74
N LYS A 202 9.88 8.83 -14.87
CA LYS A 202 11.27 8.41 -15.14
C LYS A 202 11.48 6.95 -14.76
N GLY A 203 12.28 6.23 -15.53
CA GLY A 203 12.73 4.89 -15.15
C GLY A 203 13.73 4.96 -13.99
N ASN A 204 13.57 4.13 -12.97
CA ASN A 204 14.43 4.07 -11.81
C ASN A 204 15.68 3.20 -12.05
N ILE A 205 16.37 3.44 -13.18
CA ILE A 205 17.49 2.61 -13.64
C ILE A 205 18.83 3.00 -13.00
N GLU A 206 19.01 4.29 -12.67
CA GLU A 206 20.26 4.80 -12.12
C GLU A 206 20.46 4.28 -10.70
N GLY A 207 21.54 3.52 -10.50
CA GLY A 207 21.82 2.88 -9.20
C GLY A 207 20.89 1.72 -8.87
N TRP A 208 20.22 1.12 -9.85
CA TRP A 208 19.36 -0.04 -9.61
C TRP A 208 20.17 -1.25 -9.10
N GLU A 209 19.83 -1.71 -7.91
CA GLU A 209 20.41 -2.86 -7.24
C GLU A 209 19.38 -4.00 -7.17
N PRO A 210 19.61 -5.13 -7.87
CA PRO A 210 18.73 -6.29 -7.79
C PRO A 210 18.68 -6.88 -6.37
N SER A 211 17.50 -7.33 -5.93
CA SER A 211 17.37 -8.02 -4.64
C SER A 211 18.06 -9.38 -4.65
N ASP A 212 18.74 -9.71 -3.55
CA ASP A 212 19.34 -11.03 -3.33
C ASP A 212 18.30 -12.11 -2.98
N SER A 213 17.10 -11.71 -2.55
CA SER A 213 16.05 -12.61 -2.05
C SER A 213 14.74 -12.56 -2.83
N ASP A 214 14.59 -11.59 -3.75
CA ASP A 214 13.45 -11.45 -4.64
C ASP A 214 13.92 -11.39 -6.10
N GLU A 215 13.56 -12.42 -6.88
CA GLU A 215 13.95 -12.55 -8.28
C GLU A 215 13.21 -11.59 -9.22
N SER A 216 12.20 -10.86 -8.72
CA SER A 216 11.37 -9.91 -9.47
C SER A 216 11.58 -8.44 -9.08
N ALA A 217 12.26 -8.18 -7.95
CA ALA A 217 12.41 -6.84 -7.38
C ALA A 217 13.86 -6.40 -7.22
N GLY A 218 14.05 -5.09 -7.16
CA GLY A 218 15.30 -4.42 -6.86
C GLY A 218 15.01 -3.03 -6.31
N VAL A 219 16.06 -2.25 -6.10
CA VAL A 219 15.97 -0.92 -5.47
C VAL A 219 16.73 0.09 -6.32
N GLY A 220 16.08 1.18 -6.72
CA GLY A 220 16.73 2.26 -7.49
C GLY A 220 17.15 3.47 -6.65
N GLY A 221 17.76 4.46 -7.31
CA GLY A 221 18.20 5.70 -6.66
C GLY A 221 17.06 6.65 -6.27
N MET A 222 15.88 6.56 -6.90
CA MET A 222 14.70 7.37 -6.54
C MET A 222 13.74 6.60 -5.64
N GLY A 223 13.05 7.31 -4.74
CA GLY A 223 11.92 6.79 -3.97
C GLY A 223 10.70 7.71 -4.06
N ALA A 224 9.51 7.12 -4.08
CA ALA A 224 8.25 7.85 -4.11
C ALA A 224 7.64 7.91 -2.70
N CYS A 225 7.69 9.08 -2.08
CA CYS A 225 7.26 9.31 -0.70
C CYS A 225 5.91 10.02 -0.65
N CYS A 226 5.08 9.66 0.33
CA CYS A 226 3.92 10.45 0.76
C CYS A 226 3.43 9.97 2.13
N ALA A 227 2.45 10.65 2.71
CA ALA A 227 1.79 10.15 3.91
C ALA A 227 1.13 8.79 3.66
N GLU A 228 0.92 8.01 4.70
CA GLU A 228 0.36 6.66 4.59
C GLU A 228 -0.54 6.39 5.79
N ILE A 229 -1.75 5.93 5.54
CA ILE A 229 -2.71 5.59 6.59
C ILE A 229 -3.03 4.11 6.45
N ASP A 230 -2.26 3.30 7.18
CA ASP A 230 -2.42 1.87 7.23
C ASP A 230 -3.62 1.49 8.07
N VAL A 231 -4.77 1.47 7.40
CA VAL A 231 -6.03 1.08 8.03
C VAL A 231 -5.97 -0.36 8.51
N TRP A 232 -5.32 -1.23 7.76
CA TRP A 232 -5.31 -2.65 8.04
C TRP A 232 -4.04 -3.29 7.49
N GLU A 233 -3.03 -3.47 8.32
CA GLU A 233 -1.92 -4.40 8.05
C GLU A 233 -2.18 -5.66 8.87
N SER A 234 -2.25 -6.83 8.23
CA SER A 234 -2.79 -8.00 8.93
C SER A 234 -2.41 -9.35 8.33
N ASN A 235 -2.55 -10.36 9.17
CA ASN A 235 -2.78 -11.74 8.76
C ASN A 235 -3.77 -12.39 9.74
N ALA A 236 -3.88 -13.72 9.74
CA ALA A 236 -4.78 -14.42 10.64
C ALA A 236 -4.35 -14.36 12.11
N HIS A 237 -3.13 -13.93 12.42
CA HIS A 237 -2.51 -14.02 13.75
C HIS A 237 -2.35 -12.67 14.44
N SER A 238 -2.17 -11.61 13.65
CA SER A 238 -2.08 -10.24 14.17
C SER A 238 -2.59 -9.20 13.17
N TYR A 239 -2.82 -7.99 13.66
CA TYR A 239 -3.07 -6.81 12.83
C TYR A 239 -2.53 -5.52 13.49
N ALA A 240 -2.34 -4.48 12.69
CA ALA A 240 -2.04 -3.13 13.13
C ALA A 240 -2.88 -2.08 12.36
N LEU A 241 -3.25 -1.01 13.05
CA LEU A 241 -3.71 0.25 12.49
C LEU A 241 -2.58 1.27 12.69
N THR A 242 -2.02 1.81 11.60
CA THR A 242 -0.79 2.61 11.67
C THR A 242 -0.89 3.87 10.80
N PRO A 243 -1.16 5.06 11.38
CA PRO A 243 -1.00 6.31 10.65
C PRO A 243 0.46 6.75 10.61
N HIS A 244 0.89 7.19 9.42
CA HIS A 244 2.20 7.73 9.11
C HIS A 244 2.05 9.12 8.48
N ALA A 245 2.87 10.06 8.92
CA ALA A 245 2.91 11.40 8.38
C ALA A 245 4.30 11.74 7.82
N CYS A 246 4.36 12.76 6.99
CA CYS A 246 5.61 13.24 6.41
C CYS A 246 5.81 14.73 6.70
N THR A 247 7.00 15.09 7.17
CA THR A 247 7.40 16.48 7.30
C THR A 247 7.63 17.11 5.93
N GLN A 248 7.55 18.44 5.84
CA GLN A 248 7.60 19.24 4.61
C GLN A 248 6.42 19.03 3.65
N SER A 249 6.07 17.79 3.33
CA SER A 249 4.94 17.45 2.44
C SER A 249 4.37 16.07 2.74
N ASN A 250 3.08 16.03 3.07
CA ASN A 250 2.29 14.79 3.09
C ASN A 250 1.87 14.33 1.69
N GLU A 251 1.82 15.23 0.71
CA GLU A 251 1.55 14.88 -0.70
C GLU A 251 2.73 14.14 -1.34
N TYR A 252 2.45 13.46 -2.46
CA TYR A 252 3.45 12.80 -3.30
C TYR A 252 4.68 13.69 -3.56
N HIS A 253 5.86 13.16 -3.23
CA HIS A 253 7.14 13.78 -3.52
C HIS A 253 8.22 12.71 -3.76
N VAL A 254 9.31 13.11 -4.42
CA VAL A 254 10.42 12.22 -4.75
C VAL A 254 11.59 12.49 -3.81
N CYS A 255 12.13 11.45 -3.20
CA CYS A 255 13.44 11.46 -2.56
C CYS A 255 14.50 10.85 -3.49
N VAL A 256 15.78 11.17 -3.26
CA VAL A 256 16.89 10.62 -4.04
C VAL A 256 18.00 10.14 -3.11
N ASP A 257 18.49 8.93 -3.36
CA ASP A 257 19.58 8.27 -2.67
C ASP A 257 19.46 8.34 -1.14
N ARG A 258 20.33 9.14 -0.50
CA ARG A 258 20.45 9.26 0.96
C ARG A 258 19.38 10.14 1.60
N ASP A 259 18.66 10.91 0.79
CA ASP A 259 17.52 11.68 1.25
C ASP A 259 16.24 10.82 1.33
N CYS A 260 16.34 9.53 0.96
CA CYS A 260 15.28 8.55 1.18
C CYS A 260 15.43 7.84 2.54
N GLY A 261 14.31 7.73 3.27
CA GLY A 261 14.18 6.88 4.45
C GLY A 261 13.52 5.54 4.10
N GLY A 262 12.95 4.88 5.11
CA GLY A 262 12.15 3.68 4.95
C GLY A 262 12.95 2.37 4.88
N THR A 263 12.29 1.31 4.41
CA THR A 263 12.85 -0.05 4.34
C THR A 263 14.00 -0.17 3.34
N PHE A 264 13.93 0.57 2.24
CA PHE A 264 14.87 0.45 1.13
C PHE A 264 16.06 1.41 1.24
N SER A 265 16.39 1.93 2.43
CA SER A 265 17.48 2.89 2.65
C SER A 265 18.49 2.40 3.68
N GLU A 266 19.72 2.94 3.63
CA GLU A 266 20.75 2.69 4.65
C GLU A 266 20.30 3.22 6.03
N GLU A 267 19.62 4.36 6.03
CA GLU A 267 19.19 5.08 7.23
C GLU A 267 17.67 5.26 7.19
N ARG A 268 16.95 4.43 7.97
CA ARG A 268 15.48 4.35 7.98
C ARG A 268 14.78 5.70 8.19
N PHE A 269 15.39 6.60 8.96
CA PHE A 269 14.80 7.89 9.35
C PHE A 269 15.41 9.10 8.64
N ALA A 270 16.24 8.90 7.61
CA ALA A 270 16.92 10.01 6.90
C ALA A 270 15.98 10.86 6.04
N GLY A 271 14.86 10.28 5.57
CA GLY A 271 13.91 10.97 4.70
C GLY A 271 12.96 11.93 5.43
N ASN A 272 11.88 12.31 4.77
CA ASN A 272 10.87 13.22 5.32
C ASN A 272 9.68 12.51 5.98
N CYS A 273 9.50 11.23 5.69
CA CYS A 273 8.37 10.47 6.21
C CYS A 273 8.71 9.73 7.50
N ASP A 274 7.66 9.44 8.27
CA ASP A 274 7.72 8.53 9.39
C ASP A 274 7.47 7.09 8.91
N ALA A 275 8.55 6.35 8.70
CA ALA A 275 8.47 4.95 8.28
C ALA A 275 7.94 4.00 9.38
N ASN A 276 7.86 4.42 10.66
CA ASN A 276 7.38 3.56 11.75
C ASN A 276 5.92 3.85 12.10
N GLY A 277 5.52 5.11 12.04
CA GLY A 277 4.16 5.53 12.38
C GLY A 277 3.85 5.42 13.86
N CYS A 278 2.57 5.57 14.17
CA CYS A 278 2.03 5.40 15.52
C CYS A 278 1.03 4.22 15.55
N ASP A 279 1.54 2.99 15.66
CA ASP A 279 0.75 1.77 15.50
C ASP A 279 -0.13 1.42 16.72
N TYR A 280 -1.32 0.91 16.43
CA TYR A 280 -2.19 0.24 17.39
C TYR A 280 -2.33 -1.25 17.03
N ASN A 281 -1.38 -2.05 17.51
CA ASN A 281 -1.44 -3.50 17.45
C ASN A 281 -1.89 -4.05 18.82
N PRO A 282 -3.08 -4.69 18.94
CA PRO A 282 -3.58 -5.15 20.23
C PRO A 282 -2.66 -6.15 20.94
N TYR A 283 -2.00 -7.04 20.20
CA TYR A 283 -1.06 -8.00 20.78
C TYR A 283 0.15 -7.27 21.36
N ARG A 284 0.71 -6.31 20.61
CA ARG A 284 1.80 -5.40 21.04
C ARG A 284 1.46 -4.60 22.28
N LEU A 285 0.19 -4.25 22.43
CA LEU A 285 -0.38 -3.54 23.56
C LEU A 285 -0.84 -4.48 24.70
N GLY A 286 -0.46 -5.76 24.67
CA GLY A 286 -0.67 -6.72 25.75
C GLY A 286 -2.02 -7.46 25.73
N ASN A 287 -2.80 -7.33 24.66
CA ASN A 287 -4.10 -7.99 24.48
C ASN A 287 -4.00 -9.22 23.56
N THR A 288 -3.29 -10.25 24.02
CA THR A 288 -2.92 -11.44 23.22
C THR A 288 -4.09 -12.36 22.84
N ASP A 289 -5.22 -12.29 23.56
CA ASP A 289 -6.42 -13.12 23.35
C ASP A 289 -7.51 -12.41 22.50
N PHE A 290 -7.20 -11.24 21.95
CA PHE A 290 -8.18 -10.43 21.22
C PHE A 290 -8.40 -10.91 19.78
N TYR A 291 -7.33 -11.03 18.99
CA TYR A 291 -7.39 -11.26 17.55
C TYR A 291 -6.57 -12.50 17.16
N GLY A 292 -7.20 -13.43 16.44
CA GLY A 292 -6.58 -14.69 16.00
C GLY A 292 -7.59 -15.84 15.82
N PRO A 293 -7.17 -17.02 15.35
CA PRO A 293 -8.10 -18.12 15.08
C PRO A 293 -8.77 -18.59 16.38
N GLY A 294 -10.10 -18.49 16.45
CA GLY A 294 -10.89 -18.83 17.63
C GLY A 294 -10.81 -17.84 18.80
N LYS A 295 -10.24 -16.64 18.62
CA LYS A 295 -10.15 -15.58 19.64
C LYS A 295 -11.40 -14.67 19.63
N THR A 296 -11.33 -13.51 20.29
CA THR A 296 -12.49 -12.59 20.41
C THR A 296 -12.95 -12.10 19.03
N VAL A 297 -12.01 -11.66 18.20
CA VAL A 297 -12.15 -11.56 16.75
C VAL A 297 -11.56 -12.84 16.17
N ASP A 298 -12.43 -13.75 15.74
CA ASP A 298 -12.07 -15.06 15.21
C ASP A 298 -11.69 -14.96 13.74
N THR A 299 -10.39 -14.96 13.45
CA THR A 299 -9.86 -14.78 12.09
C THR A 299 -10.06 -16.00 11.19
N SER A 300 -10.56 -17.13 11.72
CA SER A 300 -10.95 -18.29 10.90
C SER A 300 -12.24 -18.08 10.10
N LYS A 301 -12.86 -16.90 10.22
CA LYS A 301 -14.11 -16.51 9.57
C LYS A 301 -14.03 -15.06 9.11
N VAL A 302 -14.96 -14.69 8.23
CA VAL A 302 -15.18 -13.30 7.82
C VAL A 302 -15.57 -12.43 9.01
N PHE A 303 -15.07 -11.20 9.04
CA PHE A 303 -15.50 -10.14 9.95
C PHE A 303 -15.47 -8.78 9.25
N THR A 304 -16.17 -7.81 9.84
CA THR A 304 -16.18 -6.41 9.41
C THR A 304 -15.19 -5.61 10.24
N VAL A 305 -14.42 -4.75 9.59
CA VAL A 305 -13.61 -3.70 10.22
C VAL A 305 -14.24 -2.35 9.89
N ILE A 306 -14.33 -1.46 10.88
CA ILE A 306 -14.78 -0.07 10.74
C ILE A 306 -13.69 0.80 11.34
N THR A 307 -13.17 1.74 10.55
CA THR A 307 -12.15 2.69 11.00
C THR A 307 -12.70 4.10 10.92
N ARG A 308 -12.57 4.87 12.00
CA ARG A 308 -13.02 6.25 12.10
C ARG A 308 -11.83 7.18 12.17
N PHE A 309 -11.87 8.25 11.38
CA PHE A 309 -10.82 9.26 11.31
C PHE A 309 -11.38 10.58 11.81
N GLU A 310 -11.15 10.87 13.08
CA GLU A 310 -11.51 12.14 13.71
C GLU A 310 -10.26 13.01 13.81
N LYS A 311 -10.45 14.33 13.92
CA LYS A 311 -9.34 15.20 14.29
C LYS A 311 -8.77 14.76 15.64
N ASP A 312 -7.45 14.58 15.70
CA ASP A 312 -6.73 14.12 16.90
C ASP A 312 -7.12 12.71 17.38
N SER A 313 -7.83 11.90 16.56
CA SER A 313 -8.20 10.54 16.96
C SER A 313 -8.48 9.58 15.80
N VAL A 314 -7.80 8.43 15.77
CA VAL A 314 -8.08 7.34 14.83
C VAL A 314 -8.30 6.05 15.60
N TYR A 315 -9.35 5.29 15.27
CA TYR A 315 -9.69 4.06 16.00
C TYR A 315 -10.56 3.11 15.18
N GLN A 316 -10.62 1.86 15.67
CA GLN A 316 -11.34 0.78 15.02
C GLN A 316 -12.42 0.14 15.89
N ILE A 317 -13.44 -0.36 15.20
CA ILE A 317 -14.53 -1.17 15.73
C ILE A 317 -14.69 -2.37 14.79
N PHE A 318 -15.02 -3.53 15.35
CA PHE A 318 -15.30 -4.73 14.57
C PHE A 318 -16.77 -5.12 14.65
N ILE A 319 -17.24 -5.81 13.61
CA ILE A 319 -18.48 -6.60 13.69
C ILE A 319 -18.17 -8.03 13.28
N GLN A 320 -18.52 -9.00 14.12
CA GLN A 320 -18.45 -10.42 13.77
C GLN A 320 -19.68 -11.15 14.29
N ASP A 321 -20.26 -12.03 13.47
CA ASP A 321 -21.50 -12.76 13.77
C ASP A 321 -22.64 -11.85 14.27
N GLY A 322 -22.72 -10.63 13.71
CA GLY A 322 -23.71 -9.61 14.06
C GLY A 322 -23.49 -8.93 15.42
N LYS A 323 -22.34 -9.11 16.05
CA LYS A 323 -21.96 -8.47 17.31
C LYS A 323 -20.90 -7.40 17.08
N THR A 324 -21.12 -6.21 17.61
CA THR A 324 -20.10 -5.18 17.73
C THR A 324 -19.04 -5.61 18.74
N ILE A 325 -17.77 -5.48 18.37
CA ILE A 325 -16.61 -5.80 19.19
C ILE A 325 -15.73 -4.55 19.23
N GLU A 326 -15.52 -4.02 20.42
CA GLU A 326 -14.61 -2.89 20.64
C GLU A 326 -13.17 -3.38 20.76
N VAL A 327 -12.21 -2.63 20.20
CA VAL A 327 -10.78 -2.85 20.42
C VAL A 327 -10.47 -2.67 21.92
N PRO A 328 -9.72 -3.58 22.56
CA PRO A 328 -9.38 -3.45 23.98
C PRO A 328 -8.34 -2.36 24.19
N ALA A 329 -8.45 -1.63 25.30
CA ALA A 329 -7.44 -0.65 25.70
C ALA A 329 -6.09 -1.32 26.05
N PRO A 330 -4.97 -0.58 26.00
CA PRO A 330 -3.63 -1.11 26.28
C PRO A 330 -3.47 -1.67 27.70
N LYS A 331 -2.62 -2.69 27.85
CA LYS A 331 -2.19 -3.30 29.11
C LYS A 331 -0.69 -3.11 29.38
N VAL A 332 -0.12 -2.02 28.86
CA VAL A 332 1.30 -1.69 28.97
C VAL A 332 1.48 -0.54 29.94
N ASP A 333 2.38 -0.70 30.91
CA ASP A 333 2.72 0.35 31.87
C ASP A 333 3.22 1.61 31.14
N GLY A 334 2.69 2.77 31.52
CA GLY A 334 3.03 4.05 30.90
C GLY A 334 2.13 4.47 29.74
N ILE A 335 1.31 3.57 29.19
CA ILE A 335 0.28 3.88 28.20
C ILE A 335 -1.09 3.90 28.90
N SER A 336 -1.96 4.86 28.57
CA SER A 336 -3.28 4.95 29.18
C SER A 336 -4.13 3.70 28.88
N ALA A 337 -4.75 3.14 29.91
CA ALA A 337 -5.69 2.02 29.81
C ALA A 337 -7.15 2.48 29.67
N ASP A 338 -7.40 3.79 29.55
CA ASP A 338 -8.74 4.38 29.51
C ASP A 338 -9.25 4.61 28.08
N SER A 339 -8.42 4.36 27.06
CA SER A 339 -8.74 4.61 25.65
C SER A 339 -8.19 3.50 24.75
N ASN A 340 -8.96 3.16 23.71
CA ASN A 340 -8.58 2.24 22.63
C ASN A 340 -8.27 2.97 21.30
N LYS A 341 -8.01 4.27 21.38
CA LYS A 341 -7.81 5.14 20.23
C LYS A 341 -6.35 5.57 20.09
N ILE A 342 -5.92 5.76 18.86
CA ILE A 342 -4.68 6.47 18.52
C ILE A 342 -4.96 7.96 18.70
N THR A 343 -4.32 8.58 19.69
CA THR A 343 -4.45 10.01 20.04
C THR A 343 -3.06 10.64 20.23
N PRO A 344 -2.93 11.97 20.33
CA PRO A 344 -1.66 12.61 20.64
C PRO A 344 -1.00 12.06 21.92
N GLU A 345 -1.79 11.78 22.96
CA GLU A 345 -1.30 11.22 24.22
C GLU A 345 -0.76 9.80 24.03
N PHE A 346 -1.47 8.97 23.25
CA PHE A 346 -1.02 7.62 22.93
C PHE A 346 0.30 7.65 22.14
N CYS A 347 0.38 8.45 21.07
CA CYS A 347 1.58 8.54 20.23
C CYS A 347 2.79 9.17 20.94
N THR A 348 2.56 9.93 22.02
CA THR A 348 3.64 10.40 22.89
C THR A 348 4.10 9.31 23.86
N ALA A 349 3.16 8.55 24.44
CA ALA A 349 3.43 7.59 25.49
C ALA A 349 4.00 6.26 24.98
N ALA A 350 3.49 5.73 23.87
CA ALA A 350 3.86 4.43 23.32
C ALA A 350 5.38 4.29 23.04
N PRO A 351 6.05 5.20 22.30
CA PRO A 351 7.47 5.05 22.03
C PRO A 351 8.33 5.13 23.31
N ILE A 352 7.90 5.89 24.33
CA ILE A 352 8.58 5.93 25.63
C ILE A 352 8.44 4.58 26.36
N ALA A 353 7.25 3.99 26.36
CA ALA A 353 6.99 2.71 27.01
C ALA A 353 7.71 1.54 26.33
N PHE A 354 7.92 1.62 25.00
CA PHE A 354 8.58 0.59 24.20
C PHE A 354 10.09 0.81 24.00
N ASP A 355 10.63 1.92 24.50
CA ASP A 355 12.02 2.34 24.24
C ASP A 355 12.33 2.38 22.73
N ASP A 356 11.42 2.98 21.96
CA ASP A 356 11.50 3.12 20.52
C ASP A 356 11.80 4.58 20.12
N PHE A 357 12.42 4.73 18.96
CA PHE A 357 12.67 6.05 18.38
C PHE A 357 11.35 6.71 17.95
N ASN A 358 11.07 7.90 18.49
CA ASN A 358 9.82 8.61 18.23
C ASN A 358 9.90 9.47 16.96
N ARG A 359 9.92 8.79 15.82
CA ARG A 359 9.91 9.45 14.51
C ARG A 359 8.63 10.25 14.27
N PHE A 360 7.49 9.76 14.78
CA PHE A 360 6.19 10.43 14.71
C PHE A 360 6.25 11.86 15.23
N ASP A 361 6.83 12.09 16.42
CA ASP A 361 6.99 13.44 16.98
C ASP A 361 8.01 14.27 16.18
N GLU A 362 9.11 13.65 15.72
CA GLU A 362 10.16 14.34 14.94
C GLU A 362 9.61 14.94 13.63
N VAL A 363 8.70 14.25 12.94
CA VAL A 363 8.08 14.75 11.71
C VAL A 363 6.95 15.76 11.95
N GLY A 364 6.62 16.04 13.21
CA GLY A 364 5.64 17.05 13.62
C GLY A 364 4.37 16.51 14.30
N GLY A 365 4.32 15.21 14.57
CA GLY A 365 3.28 14.57 15.37
C GLY A 365 1.87 14.68 14.80
N PHE A 366 0.89 14.61 15.70
CA PHE A 366 -0.53 14.58 15.32
C PHE A 366 -1.01 15.79 14.51
N PRO A 367 -0.51 17.03 14.71
CA PRO A 367 -0.84 18.14 13.82
C PRO A 367 -0.56 17.86 12.34
N VAL A 368 0.62 17.30 12.04
CA VAL A 368 0.99 16.94 10.65
C VAL A 368 0.23 15.71 10.17
N LEU A 369 -0.11 14.77 11.06
CA LEU A 369 -1.02 13.68 10.73
C LEU A 369 -2.44 14.17 10.38
N ASN A 370 -2.99 15.16 11.11
CA ASN A 370 -4.29 15.72 10.77
C ASN A 370 -4.27 16.42 9.40
N GLU A 371 -3.14 17.03 9.02
CA GLU A 371 -2.93 17.56 7.67
C GLU A 371 -2.95 16.43 6.63
N ALA A 372 -2.33 15.29 6.92
CA ALA A 372 -2.38 14.11 6.06
C ALA A 372 -3.82 13.59 5.91
N LEU A 373 -4.55 13.39 7.02
CA LEU A 373 -5.95 12.91 7.02
C LEU A 373 -6.91 13.81 6.25
N ALA A 374 -6.56 15.09 6.06
CA ALA A 374 -7.33 16.06 5.29
C ALA A 374 -7.02 16.02 3.77
N LEU A 375 -6.02 15.24 3.33
CA LEU A 375 -5.72 15.05 1.91
C LEU A 375 -6.65 14.01 1.28
N PRO A 376 -7.02 14.19 0.00
CA PRO A 376 -7.64 13.13 -0.77
C PRO A 376 -6.65 11.97 -0.97
N MET A 377 -7.08 10.74 -0.65
CA MET A 377 -6.23 9.55 -0.76
C MET A 377 -6.84 8.46 -1.64
N VAL A 378 -5.98 7.64 -2.22
CA VAL A 378 -6.34 6.45 -2.99
C VAL A 378 -6.41 5.24 -2.05
N LEU A 379 -7.47 4.44 -2.19
CA LEU A 379 -7.58 3.15 -1.51
C LEU A 379 -6.69 2.10 -2.19
N VAL A 380 -5.82 1.48 -1.39
CA VAL A 380 -4.93 0.39 -1.80
C VAL A 380 -5.35 -0.91 -1.13
N LEU A 381 -5.34 -2.01 -1.88
CA LEU A 381 -5.56 -3.38 -1.36
C LEU A 381 -4.45 -4.29 -1.87
N SER A 382 -3.78 -5.02 -0.97
CA SER A 382 -2.61 -5.83 -1.32
C SER A 382 -2.52 -7.13 -0.54
N ILE A 383 -1.65 -8.03 -1.04
CA ILE A 383 -1.16 -9.19 -0.31
C ILE A 383 0.31 -9.40 -0.67
N TRP A 384 1.17 -9.61 0.31
CA TRP A 384 2.62 -9.72 0.11
C TRP A 384 3.32 -10.46 1.26
N SER A 385 4.60 -10.80 1.04
CA SER A 385 5.52 -11.30 2.07
C SER A 385 6.74 -10.41 2.12
N ASP A 386 7.33 -10.24 3.29
CA ASP A 386 8.41 -9.28 3.52
C ASP A 386 9.80 -9.94 3.41
N HIS A 387 10.58 -9.45 2.45
CA HIS A 387 11.93 -9.92 2.17
C HIS A 387 13.01 -9.34 3.09
N TYR A 388 12.68 -8.31 3.89
CA TYR A 388 13.62 -7.59 4.75
C TYR A 388 13.50 -7.99 6.21
N ALA A 389 12.27 -8.06 6.74
CA ALA A 389 12.02 -8.37 8.15
C ALA A 389 11.05 -9.54 8.35
N ASN A 390 10.73 -10.30 7.29
CA ASN A 390 9.95 -11.54 7.36
C ASN A 390 8.57 -11.36 8.04
N MET A 391 8.02 -10.15 8.00
CA MET A 391 6.77 -9.77 8.65
C MET A 391 6.80 -9.83 10.18
N LEU A 392 7.97 -10.03 10.79
CA LEU A 392 8.11 -10.16 12.25
C LEU A 392 7.63 -8.90 12.98
N TRP A 393 7.76 -7.73 12.34
CA TRP A 393 7.28 -6.44 12.84
C TRP A 393 5.76 -6.35 12.96
N LEU A 394 5.01 -7.29 12.37
CA LEU A 394 3.55 -7.38 12.47
C LEU A 394 3.11 -8.51 13.40
N ASP A 395 3.69 -9.71 13.24
CA ASP A 395 3.08 -10.94 13.75
C ASP A 395 3.94 -11.74 14.74
N SER A 396 5.15 -11.28 15.05
CA SER A 396 6.07 -12.00 15.92
C SER A 396 6.75 -11.08 16.93
N THR A 397 7.89 -11.50 17.48
CA THR A 397 8.75 -10.65 18.30
C THR A 397 9.70 -9.87 17.41
N TYR A 398 9.60 -8.53 17.43
CA TYR A 398 10.42 -7.66 16.61
C TYR A 398 10.79 -6.33 17.29
N PRO A 399 12.07 -5.92 17.20
CA PRO A 399 13.16 -6.70 16.60
C PRO A 399 13.52 -7.91 17.48
N PRO A 400 13.99 -9.05 16.91
CA PRO A 400 14.18 -10.30 17.65
C PRO A 400 15.03 -10.17 18.92
N GLU A 401 16.03 -9.29 18.90
CA GLU A 401 16.93 -9.01 20.03
C GLU A 401 16.25 -8.31 21.23
N LYS A 402 15.05 -7.74 21.05
CA LYS A 402 14.26 -7.13 22.12
C LYS A 402 13.28 -8.11 22.79
N GLU A 403 13.38 -9.42 22.55
CA GLU A 403 12.48 -10.41 23.16
C GLU A 403 12.33 -10.23 24.68
N GLY A 404 11.08 -10.29 25.16
CA GLY A 404 10.72 -10.10 26.57
C GLY A 404 10.64 -8.64 27.03
N GLN A 405 10.91 -7.66 26.16
CA GLN A 405 10.73 -6.24 26.45
C GLN A 405 9.34 -5.73 25.98
N PRO A 406 8.78 -4.70 26.62
CA PRO A 406 7.52 -4.09 26.17
C PRO A 406 7.58 -3.67 24.70
N GLY A 407 6.51 -3.93 23.95
CA GLY A 407 6.41 -3.57 22.54
C GLY A 407 7.17 -4.49 21.58
N ALA A 408 7.97 -5.45 22.07
CA ALA A 408 8.68 -6.39 21.22
C ALA A 408 7.76 -7.47 20.63
N ALA A 409 6.86 -8.05 21.41
CA ALA A 409 5.95 -9.10 20.95
C ALA A 409 4.71 -8.49 20.26
N ARG A 410 4.43 -8.87 19.01
CA ARG A 410 3.43 -8.24 18.12
C ARG A 410 2.42 -9.22 17.54
N GLY A 411 2.66 -10.51 17.71
CA GLY A 411 1.72 -11.59 17.43
C GLY A 411 2.23 -12.90 18.01
N ASP A 412 1.54 -13.99 17.74
CA ASP A 412 1.87 -15.34 18.21
C ASP A 412 2.70 -16.16 17.20
N CYS A 413 3.13 -15.57 16.09
CA CYS A 413 3.97 -16.24 15.11
C CYS A 413 5.41 -16.46 15.63
N PRO A 414 6.05 -17.59 15.29
CA PRO A 414 7.46 -17.84 15.62
C PRO A 414 8.43 -16.85 14.94
N GLN A 415 9.57 -16.54 15.58
CA GLN A 415 10.60 -15.66 15.01
C GLN A 415 11.30 -16.25 13.77
N ASP A 416 11.23 -17.57 13.56
CA ASP A 416 11.79 -18.25 12.38
C ASP A 416 10.78 -18.39 11.23
N SER A 417 9.59 -17.81 11.36
CA SER A 417 8.58 -17.75 10.30
C SER A 417 8.86 -16.61 9.30
N GLY A 418 8.09 -16.58 8.22
CA GLY A 418 8.08 -15.46 7.27
C GLY A 418 9.24 -15.35 6.29
N VAL A 419 10.14 -16.32 6.27
CA VAL A 419 11.12 -16.46 5.19
C VAL A 419 10.36 -16.62 3.86
N PRO A 420 10.51 -15.70 2.87
CA PRO A 420 9.63 -15.65 1.69
C PRO A 420 9.56 -16.95 0.90
N SER A 421 10.70 -17.64 0.73
CA SER A 421 10.76 -18.93 0.04
C SER A 421 9.98 -20.04 0.77
N GLU A 422 9.99 -20.02 2.11
CA GLU A 422 9.26 -20.98 2.92
C GLU A 422 7.76 -20.67 2.90
N VAL A 423 7.37 -19.41 3.07
CA VAL A 423 5.98 -18.93 2.96
C VAL A 423 5.41 -19.31 1.60
N LEU A 424 6.14 -19.04 0.50
CA LEU A 424 5.72 -19.40 -0.85
C LEU A 424 5.58 -20.93 -1.02
N SER A 425 6.44 -21.73 -0.40
CA SER A 425 6.37 -23.19 -0.52
C SER A 425 5.22 -23.81 0.29
N GLN A 426 4.88 -23.22 1.44
CA GLN A 426 3.90 -23.77 2.40
C GLN A 426 2.49 -23.22 2.16
N TYR A 427 2.39 -21.94 1.79
CA TYR A 427 1.16 -21.15 1.80
C TYR A 427 0.88 -20.51 0.43
N ALA A 428 1.32 -21.14 -0.66
CA ALA A 428 1.12 -20.64 -2.03
C ALA A 428 -0.36 -20.33 -2.37
N ASP A 429 -1.27 -21.17 -1.86
CA ASP A 429 -2.70 -21.08 -2.13
C ASP A 429 -3.42 -20.06 -1.23
N SER A 430 -2.71 -19.41 -0.31
CA SER A 430 -3.28 -18.37 0.55
C SER A 430 -3.84 -17.22 -0.26
N ALA A 431 -4.94 -16.66 0.23
CA ALA A 431 -5.60 -15.53 -0.39
C ALA A 431 -6.31 -14.68 0.65
N VAL A 432 -6.42 -13.39 0.35
CA VAL A 432 -7.33 -12.49 1.05
C VAL A 432 -8.53 -12.17 0.18
N ILE A 433 -9.70 -12.06 0.80
CA ILE A 433 -10.93 -11.60 0.15
C ILE A 433 -11.37 -10.32 0.83
N TRP A 434 -11.25 -9.21 0.11
CA TRP A 434 -11.77 -7.91 0.49
C TRP A 434 -13.18 -7.75 -0.04
N SER A 435 -14.15 -7.35 0.78
CA SER A 435 -15.51 -7.20 0.30
C SER A 435 -16.33 -6.17 1.06
N ASN A 436 -17.51 -5.83 0.52
CA ASN A 436 -18.49 -4.95 1.19
C ASN A 436 -17.87 -3.64 1.68
N ILE A 437 -17.03 -3.02 0.86
CA ILE A 437 -16.45 -1.70 1.14
C ILE A 437 -17.59 -0.68 1.29
N ARG A 438 -17.53 0.11 2.36
CA ARG A 438 -18.45 1.19 2.71
C ARG A 438 -17.66 2.39 3.16
N TYR A 439 -18.12 3.58 2.78
CA TYR A 439 -17.49 4.83 3.17
C TYR A 439 -18.55 5.91 3.33
N GLY A 440 -18.40 6.77 4.33
CA GLY A 440 -19.29 7.90 4.55
C GLY A 440 -18.95 8.63 5.86
N PRO A 441 -19.76 9.62 6.28
CA PRO A 441 -19.57 10.27 7.57
C PRO A 441 -19.53 9.27 8.73
N ILE A 442 -18.84 9.60 9.81
CA ILE A 442 -18.78 8.76 11.01
C ILE A 442 -20.20 8.34 11.47
N GLY A 443 -20.39 7.05 11.72
CA GLY A 443 -21.67 6.44 12.10
C GLY A 443 -22.65 6.20 10.95
N SER A 444 -22.21 6.26 9.68
CA SER A 444 -23.10 6.08 8.52
C SER A 444 -22.97 4.71 7.84
N THR A 445 -21.86 4.00 8.00
CA THR A 445 -21.62 2.71 7.35
C THR A 445 -22.30 1.56 8.08
N TYR A 446 -22.34 1.65 9.41
CA TYR A 446 -23.01 0.75 10.35
C TYR A 446 -23.51 1.54 11.57
N ASP A 447 -24.59 1.05 12.19
CA ASP A 447 -25.20 1.64 13.39
C ASP A 447 -24.50 1.10 14.66
N VAL A 448 -23.27 1.59 14.91
CA VAL A 448 -22.39 1.17 16.02
C VAL A 448 -21.65 2.31 16.70
#